data_AF-A0AAV1M3Y3-F1
#
_entry.id   AF-A0AAV1M3Y3-F1
#
_cell.length_a   1.000
_cell.length_b   1.000
_cell.length_c   1.000
_cell.angle_alpha   90.00
_cell.angle_beta   90.00
_cell.angle_gamma   90.00
#
_symmetry.space_group_name_H-M   'P 1'
#
loop_
_entity.id
_entity.type
_entity.pdbx_description
1 polymer ?
#
loop_
_entity_poly.entity_id
_entity_poly.type
_entity_poly.pdbx_seq_one_letter_code
_entity_poly.pdbx_strand_id
1 'polypeptide(L)'
;MFEEYKTLYLYRTKQYEECLQLCDKVLKDKSDRMVEFIRMRAMTAQVKVAGNGYEEVDYLPYQESLTSTAVAKTPRPGTSFDKKITTAHLTQANKRISATATLRTGVNAHTARAHSARTALHTASRASRAATAIAGGPAHNAPISLRILSKDEKNFIPAAKTLFEYVFYCEGDIRKAMDIAFQAQKADVTVDWWWNYSLARCYYTLGMYRQAEDSLRRALKQNKHICIYLRLIAMYVAINQPISALDVCKQGLSVFHENTSLLIEQARINEQMGNSAVAVKDYRMVALQDPSNMEAVANIAMYNFYNDQPEIAMRYYRRLLATTPPGSEIYNNLGLCCFSCSQWDLILPCFRQALFFSTDPPSKADIWFNLGHVALSTGDMILARRCLQVSLAIFEKEYVRQALRALDTRLRARKH
;
A
#
# COMPACT_ATOMS: atom_id res chain seq x y z
N MET A 1 19.77 -1.19 -36.35
CA MET A 1 20.40 -2.47 -35.96
C MET A 1 21.20 -2.38 -34.67
N PHE A 2 22.37 -1.71 -34.60
CA PHE A 2 23.15 -1.66 -33.34
C PHE A 2 22.41 -0.90 -32.22
N GLU A 3 21.78 0.23 -32.55
CA GLU A 3 21.05 1.05 -31.58
C GLU A 3 19.77 0.36 -31.06
N GLU A 4 19.00 -0.28 -31.93
CA GLU A 4 17.82 -1.08 -31.54
C GLU A 4 18.21 -2.21 -30.57
N TYR A 5 19.26 -2.98 -30.87
CA TYR A 5 19.74 -4.03 -29.97
C TYR A 5 20.17 -3.47 -28.61
N LYS A 6 20.86 -2.31 -28.62
CA LYS A 6 21.26 -1.63 -27.39
C LYS A 6 20.05 -1.18 -26.57
N THR A 7 18.98 -0.67 -27.18
CA THR A 7 17.75 -0.31 -26.46
C THR A 7 17.10 -1.51 -25.77
N LEU A 8 17.04 -2.66 -26.45
CA LEU A 8 16.49 -3.89 -25.90
C LEU A 8 17.37 -4.45 -24.77
N TYR A 9 18.69 -4.36 -24.91
CA TYR A 9 19.65 -4.73 -23.87
C TYR A 9 19.43 -3.90 -22.60
N LEU A 10 19.37 -2.57 -22.72
CA LEU A 10 19.13 -1.66 -21.58
C LEU A 10 17.78 -1.91 -20.89
N TYR A 11 16.74 -2.19 -21.68
CA TYR A 11 15.44 -2.58 -21.12
C TYR A 11 15.55 -3.86 -20.28
N ARG A 12 16.29 -4.86 -20.78
CA ARG A 12 16.51 -6.14 -20.07
C ARG A 12 17.37 -5.99 -18.82
N THR A 13 18.35 -5.09 -18.82
CA THR A 13 19.17 -4.76 -17.64
C THR A 13 18.46 -3.84 -16.64
N LYS A 14 17.20 -3.47 -16.91
CA LYS A 14 16.37 -2.56 -16.08
C LYS A 14 16.93 -1.14 -15.95
N GLN A 15 17.81 -0.72 -16.86
CA GLN A 15 18.30 0.64 -16.95
C GLN A 15 17.32 1.49 -17.76
N TYR A 16 16.14 1.73 -17.16
CA TYR A 16 15.01 2.35 -17.87
C TYR A 16 15.28 3.79 -18.31
N GLU A 17 15.97 4.61 -17.51
CA GLU A 17 16.27 6.00 -17.85
C GLU A 17 17.18 6.12 -19.08
N GLU A 18 18.27 5.37 -19.11
CA GLU A 18 19.18 5.31 -20.26
C GLU A 18 18.48 4.74 -21.51
N CYS A 19 17.63 3.74 -21.31
CA CYS A 19 16.81 3.16 -22.37
C CYS A 19 15.90 4.22 -23.01
N LEU A 20 15.19 5.02 -22.20
CA LEU A 20 14.30 6.07 -22.70
C LEU A 20 15.04 7.16 -23.48
N GLN A 21 16.21 7.59 -22.99
CA GLN A 21 17.04 8.57 -23.70
C GLN A 21 17.53 8.06 -25.05
N LEU A 22 17.87 6.77 -25.16
CA LEU A 22 18.23 6.17 -26.45
C LEU A 22 17.01 6.03 -27.37
N CYS A 23 15.85 5.63 -26.84
CA CYS A 23 14.61 5.59 -27.62
C CYS A 23 14.26 6.96 -28.20
N ASP A 24 14.42 8.05 -27.44
CA ASP A 24 14.14 9.41 -27.92
C ASP A 24 15.10 9.88 -29.02
N LYS A 25 16.32 9.35 -29.07
CA LYS A 25 17.28 9.62 -30.16
C LYS A 25 16.88 8.84 -31.42
N VAL A 26 16.67 7.53 -31.28
CA VAL A 26 16.32 6.66 -32.41
C VAL A 26 15.00 7.10 -33.07
N LEU A 27 14.00 7.50 -32.27
CA LEU A 27 12.70 7.95 -32.78
C LEU A 27 12.75 9.30 -33.52
N LYS A 28 13.79 10.12 -33.31
CA LYS A 28 13.99 11.35 -34.10
C LYS A 28 14.49 11.06 -35.50
N ASP A 29 15.33 10.02 -35.63
CA ASP A 29 15.97 9.67 -36.90
C ASP A 29 15.09 8.73 -37.74
N LYS A 30 14.37 7.80 -37.10
CA LYS A 30 13.49 6.81 -37.74
C LYS A 30 12.24 6.51 -36.91
N SER A 31 11.09 6.39 -37.58
CA SER A 31 9.83 6.00 -36.94
C SER A 31 9.70 4.47 -36.85
N ASP A 32 10.44 3.86 -35.92
CA ASP A 32 10.42 2.42 -35.69
C ASP A 32 9.42 2.02 -34.60
N ARG A 33 8.35 1.31 -34.99
CA ARG A 33 7.28 0.85 -34.08
C ARG A 33 7.77 -0.05 -32.93
N MET A 34 8.84 -0.82 -33.16
CA MET A 34 9.44 -1.68 -32.13
C MET A 34 10.07 -0.86 -31.00
N VAL A 35 10.71 0.25 -31.35
CA VAL A 35 11.33 1.17 -30.39
C VAL A 35 10.24 1.91 -29.61
N GLU A 36 9.14 2.29 -30.27
CA GLU A 36 7.96 2.84 -29.59
C GLU A 36 7.42 1.85 -28.54
N PHE A 37 7.25 0.58 -28.88
CA PHE A 37 6.79 -0.45 -27.96
C PHE A 37 7.72 -0.63 -26.75
N ILE A 38 9.03 -0.66 -26.97
CA ILE A 38 10.03 -0.74 -25.89
C ILE A 38 9.93 0.49 -24.99
N ARG A 39 9.79 1.69 -25.58
CA ARG A 39 9.61 2.94 -24.85
C ARG A 39 8.38 2.88 -23.94
N MET A 40 7.24 2.42 -24.46
CA MET A 40 6.01 2.24 -23.67
C MET A 40 6.20 1.29 -22.50
N ARG A 41 6.87 0.17 -22.74
CA ARG A 41 7.18 -0.83 -21.69
C ARG A 41 8.17 -0.33 -20.65
N ALA A 42 9.16 0.47 -21.06
CA ALA A 42 10.11 1.09 -20.14
C ALA A 42 9.42 2.14 -19.26
N MET A 43 8.60 3.01 -19.85
CA MET A 43 7.81 4.00 -19.11
C MET A 43 6.87 3.32 -18.11
N THR A 44 6.10 2.31 -18.53
CA THR A 44 5.20 1.58 -17.63
C THR A 44 5.94 0.85 -16.53
N ALA A 45 7.08 0.22 -16.82
CA ALA A 45 7.90 -0.43 -15.81
C ALA A 45 8.43 0.57 -14.78
N GLN A 46 8.87 1.76 -15.22
CA GLN A 46 9.32 2.82 -14.31
C GLN A 46 8.19 3.33 -13.40
N VAL A 47 6.99 3.55 -13.95
CA VAL A 47 5.81 3.95 -13.17
C VAL A 47 5.39 2.85 -12.18
N LYS A 48 5.40 1.58 -12.61
CA LYS A 48 5.13 0.43 -11.73
C LYS A 48 6.14 0.31 -10.59
N VAL A 49 7.43 0.54 -10.88
CA VAL A 49 8.48 0.55 -9.85
C VAL A 49 8.31 1.73 -8.89
N ALA A 50 7.95 2.91 -9.39
CA ALA A 50 7.69 4.09 -8.57
C ALA A 50 6.43 3.96 -7.68
N GLY A 51 5.45 3.16 -8.08
CA GLY A 51 4.25 2.84 -7.32
C GLY A 51 4.43 1.79 -6.21
N ASN A 52 5.64 1.62 -5.66
CA ASN A 52 6.01 0.59 -4.67
C ASN A 52 5.98 -0.87 -5.20
N GLY A 53 6.23 -1.09 -6.49
CA GLY A 53 6.56 -2.41 -7.05
C GLY A 53 5.43 -3.07 -7.85
N TYR A 54 5.69 -4.29 -8.33
CA TYR A 54 4.79 -5.14 -9.14
C TYR A 54 3.58 -5.68 -8.36
N GLU A 55 3.24 -5.10 -7.23
CA GLU A 55 1.98 -5.43 -6.55
C GLU A 55 0.86 -4.67 -7.28
N GLU A 56 0.26 -5.31 -8.30
CA GLU A 56 -0.88 -4.77 -9.07
C GLU A 56 -2.14 -4.49 -8.23
N VAL A 57 -2.06 -4.76 -6.94
CA VAL A 57 -3.13 -4.63 -5.98
C VAL A 57 -2.75 -3.49 -5.05
N ASP A 58 -3.17 -2.28 -5.41
CA ASP A 58 -3.32 -1.21 -4.42
C ASP A 58 -4.31 -1.71 -3.37
N TYR A 59 -3.79 -2.25 -2.27
CA TYR A 59 -4.59 -2.88 -1.20
C TYR A 59 -5.47 -1.90 -0.44
N LEU A 60 -5.35 -0.61 -0.75
CA LEU A 60 -6.18 0.44 -0.19
C LEU A 60 -6.60 1.34 -1.35
N PRO A 61 -7.74 1.08 -2.01
CA PRO A 61 -8.34 2.12 -2.80
C PRO A 61 -8.55 3.31 -1.88
N TYR A 62 -8.30 4.50 -2.39
CA TYR A 62 -8.74 5.72 -1.74
C TYR A 62 -10.24 5.58 -1.51
N GLN A 63 -10.65 5.22 -0.29
CA GLN A 63 -12.05 5.29 0.09
C GLN A 63 -12.36 6.78 0.10
N GLU A 64 -12.97 7.26 -0.97
CA GLU A 64 -13.79 8.45 -0.87
C GLU A 64 -14.81 8.15 0.21
N SER A 65 -14.63 8.73 1.39
CA SER A 65 -15.55 8.61 2.53
C SER A 65 -16.98 9.07 2.19
N LEU A 66 -17.15 9.68 1.01
CA LEU A 66 -18.41 10.13 0.42
C LEU A 66 -19.19 8.98 -0.27
N THR A 67 -18.52 7.94 -0.78
CA THR A 67 -19.18 6.83 -1.46
C THR A 67 -19.33 5.63 -0.51
N SER A 68 -20.49 5.54 0.15
CA SER A 68 -20.84 4.34 0.92
C SER A 68 -21.17 3.21 -0.06
N THR A 69 -20.17 2.37 -0.34
CA THR A 69 -20.29 1.17 -1.17
C THR A 69 -20.67 -0.07 -0.35
N ALA A 70 -20.71 0.08 0.98
CA ALA A 70 -21.09 -0.97 1.90
C ALA A 70 -22.59 -1.31 1.76
N VAL A 71 -22.88 -2.58 1.49
CA VAL A 71 -24.25 -3.09 1.32
C VAL A 71 -25.06 -2.96 2.61
N ALA A 72 -24.43 -3.19 3.78
CA ALA A 72 -25.07 -3.11 5.08
C ALA A 72 -24.69 -1.83 5.81
N LYS A 73 -25.69 -1.02 6.19
CA LYS A 73 -25.48 0.19 7.02
C LYS A 73 -25.21 -0.13 8.48
N THR A 74 -25.70 -1.28 8.96
CA THR A 74 -25.51 -1.78 10.33
C THR A 74 -25.15 -3.26 10.31
N PRO A 75 -23.92 -3.59 9.88
CA PRO A 75 -23.46 -4.98 9.85
C PRO A 75 -23.44 -5.60 11.25
N ARG A 76 -23.60 -6.93 11.30
CA ARG A 76 -23.47 -7.69 12.54
C ARG A 76 -22.02 -7.56 13.06
N PRO A 77 -21.79 -7.47 14.38
CA PRO A 77 -20.43 -7.42 14.92
C PRO A 77 -19.58 -8.57 14.40
N GLY A 78 -18.40 -8.26 13.87
CA GLY A 78 -17.48 -9.24 13.28
C GLY A 78 -17.83 -9.67 11.85
N THR A 79 -18.75 -8.99 11.14
CA THR A 79 -19.01 -9.23 9.71
C THR A 79 -18.58 -8.08 8.79
N SER A 80 -17.99 -7.02 9.35
CA SER A 80 -17.43 -5.85 8.67
C SER A 80 -16.17 -5.38 9.40
N PHE A 81 -15.35 -4.57 8.73
CA PHE A 81 -14.21 -3.90 9.37
C PHE A 81 -14.63 -2.81 10.36
N ASP A 82 -15.86 -2.27 10.23
CA ASP A 82 -16.40 -1.27 11.13
C ASP A 82 -16.60 -1.84 12.54
N LYS A 83 -15.66 -1.54 13.43
CA LYS A 83 -15.82 -1.75 14.86
C LYS A 83 -16.68 -0.62 15.40
N LYS A 84 -17.95 -0.91 15.74
CA LYS A 84 -18.71 -0.01 16.61
C LYS A 84 -17.92 0.12 17.91
N ILE A 85 -17.43 1.32 18.19
CA ILE A 85 -16.91 1.68 19.51
C ILE A 85 -18.13 1.66 20.45
N THR A 86 -18.45 0.50 21.01
CA THR A 86 -19.38 0.42 22.12
C THR A 86 -18.71 1.13 23.30
N THR A 87 -19.29 2.24 23.72
CA THR A 87 -18.89 3.11 24.85
C THR A 87 -19.00 2.41 26.23
N ALA A 88 -18.89 1.08 26.29
CA ALA A 88 -19.07 0.29 27.50
C ALA A 88 -17.80 -0.44 28.00
N HIS A 89 -16.67 -0.38 27.29
CA HIS A 89 -15.40 -0.95 27.78
C HIS A 89 -14.22 0.02 27.62
N LEU A 90 -14.26 1.12 28.38
CA LEU A 90 -13.10 1.96 28.69
C LEU A 90 -12.28 1.37 29.87
N THR A 91 -12.08 0.05 29.90
CA THR A 91 -11.28 -0.64 30.93
C THR A 91 -10.14 -1.49 30.37
N GLN A 92 -9.65 -1.18 29.16
CA GLN A 92 -8.31 -1.61 28.73
C GLN A 92 -7.54 -0.41 28.18
N ALA A 93 -6.84 0.29 29.09
CA ALA A 93 -5.96 1.41 28.76
C ALA A 93 -4.75 1.03 27.88
N ASN A 94 -4.56 -0.24 27.53
CA ASN A 94 -3.38 -0.75 26.82
C ASN A 94 -3.59 -1.02 25.32
N LYS A 95 -4.79 -0.88 24.75
CA LYS A 95 -5.01 -1.01 23.30
C LYS A 95 -5.34 0.33 22.66
N ARG A 96 -4.31 1.17 22.43
CA ARG A 96 -4.43 2.32 21.52
C ARG A 96 -4.05 1.92 20.10
N ILE A 97 -5.08 1.92 19.25
CA ILE A 97 -5.15 2.15 17.78
C ILE A 97 -3.93 1.71 16.95
N SER A 98 -4.10 0.61 16.21
CA SER A 98 -3.43 0.20 14.96
C SER A 98 -2.13 0.95 14.62
N ALA A 99 -1.07 0.74 15.41
CA ALA A 99 0.26 0.80 14.84
C ALA A 99 0.35 -0.44 13.95
N THR A 100 0.49 -0.29 12.64
CA THR A 100 0.92 -1.41 11.80
C THR A 100 2.41 -1.62 12.04
N ALA A 101 2.88 -2.86 12.07
CA ALA A 101 4.29 -3.12 12.36
C ALA A 101 5.24 -2.65 11.23
N THR A 102 4.67 -2.33 10.06
CA THR A 102 5.32 -1.77 8.88
C THR A 102 4.43 -0.70 8.22
N LEU A 103 5.06 0.33 7.66
CA LEU A 103 4.45 1.54 7.11
C LEU A 103 4.12 1.16 5.70
N ARG A 104 2.84 1.32 5.42
CA ARG A 104 2.38 1.36 4.04
C ARG A 104 1.89 2.74 3.76
N THR A 105 2.13 3.17 2.54
CA THR A 105 1.39 4.28 1.93
C THR A 105 -0.10 3.97 2.02
N GLY A 106 -0.80 4.57 3.00
CA GLY A 106 -2.26 4.54 3.08
C GLY A 106 -2.91 3.90 4.31
N VAL A 107 -2.18 3.45 5.35
CA VAL A 107 -2.82 2.91 6.58
C VAL A 107 -3.67 4.00 7.24
N ASN A 108 -4.98 3.96 7.01
CA ASN A 108 -5.94 4.83 7.67
C ASN A 108 -6.19 4.30 9.09
N ALA A 109 -5.52 4.90 10.08
CA ALA A 109 -6.01 4.85 11.44
C ALA A 109 -7.40 5.51 11.46
N HIS A 110 -8.46 4.74 11.72
CA HIS A 110 -9.83 5.24 11.77
C HIS A 110 -9.97 6.35 12.82
N THR A 111 -9.87 7.61 12.39
CA THR A 111 -10.35 8.77 13.14
C THR A 111 -11.48 9.40 12.35
N ALA A 112 -12.70 9.13 12.80
CA ALA A 112 -13.89 9.77 12.29
C ALA A 112 -13.87 11.27 12.65
N ARG A 113 -13.48 12.13 11.71
CA ARG A 113 -14.06 13.45 11.47
C ARG A 113 -13.42 14.10 10.24
N ALA A 114 -14.27 14.50 9.32
CA ALA A 114 -13.93 15.18 8.08
C ALA A 114 -13.31 16.55 8.36
N HIS A 115 -11.99 16.64 8.47
CA HIS A 115 -11.29 17.90 8.29
C HIS A 115 -10.09 17.74 7.35
N SER A 116 -10.09 18.63 6.36
CA SER A 116 -9.10 18.89 5.31
C SER A 116 -8.86 17.82 4.24
N ALA A 117 -9.89 17.51 3.44
CA ALA A 117 -9.74 16.92 2.10
C ALA A 117 -8.87 17.78 1.15
N ARG A 118 -8.60 19.06 1.51
CA ARG A 118 -7.77 19.98 0.71
C ARG A 118 -6.27 19.69 0.76
N THR A 119 -5.73 19.16 1.86
CA THR A 119 -4.28 18.92 2.01
C THR A 119 -3.83 17.60 1.37
N ALA A 120 -4.67 16.57 1.41
CA ALA A 120 -4.41 15.28 0.76
C ALA A 120 -4.49 15.35 -0.79
N LEU A 121 -5.35 16.22 -1.33
CA LEU A 121 -5.39 16.51 -2.78
C LEU A 121 -4.05 17.11 -3.27
N HIS A 122 -3.32 17.83 -2.43
CA HIS A 122 -2.02 18.42 -2.82
C HIS A 122 -0.87 17.42 -2.82
N THR A 123 -0.90 16.33 -2.05
CA THR A 123 0.14 15.30 -2.06
C THR A 123 -0.10 14.26 -3.16
N ALA A 124 -1.34 13.84 -3.38
CA ALA A 124 -1.72 12.95 -4.48
C ALA A 124 -1.54 13.63 -5.85
N SER A 125 -1.95 14.90 -5.97
CA SER A 125 -1.64 15.68 -7.18
C SER A 125 -0.17 16.02 -7.32
N ARG A 126 0.63 16.04 -6.24
CA ARG A 126 2.10 16.17 -6.35
C ARG A 126 2.79 14.87 -6.74
N ALA A 127 2.25 13.70 -6.43
CA ALA A 127 2.80 12.43 -6.91
C ALA A 127 2.50 12.22 -8.40
N SER A 128 1.26 12.50 -8.83
CA SER A 128 0.90 12.50 -10.25
C SER A 128 1.55 13.65 -11.02
N ARG A 129 1.73 14.82 -10.37
CA ARG A 129 2.52 15.93 -10.95
C ARG A 129 4.02 15.75 -10.85
N ALA A 130 4.58 14.97 -9.93
CA ALA A 130 6.02 14.70 -9.90
C ALA A 130 6.38 13.74 -11.04
N ALA A 131 5.50 12.77 -11.31
CA ALA A 131 5.58 11.94 -12.51
C ALA A 131 5.47 12.76 -13.81
N THR A 132 4.65 13.83 -13.83
CA THR A 132 4.58 14.74 -14.99
C THR A 132 5.55 15.93 -14.95
N ALA A 133 6.19 16.25 -13.82
CA ALA A 133 7.14 17.36 -13.69
C ALA A 133 8.57 16.96 -14.07
N ILE A 134 8.89 15.67 -14.04
CA ILE A 134 10.10 15.14 -14.71
C ILE A 134 9.95 15.23 -16.25
N ALA A 135 8.75 15.49 -16.76
CA ALA A 135 8.49 15.75 -18.18
C ALA A 135 8.60 17.23 -18.59
N GLY A 136 9.27 18.08 -17.80
CA GLY A 136 9.49 19.51 -18.07
C GLY A 136 10.58 19.83 -19.12
N GLY A 137 10.69 19.03 -20.18
CA GLY A 137 11.53 19.30 -21.35
C GLY A 137 10.70 19.83 -22.53
N PRO A 138 11.29 20.63 -23.45
CA PRO A 138 10.54 21.39 -24.45
C PRO A 138 9.76 20.47 -25.39
N ALA A 139 8.44 20.69 -25.45
CA ALA A 139 7.48 20.56 -26.56
C ALA A 139 7.65 19.44 -27.62
N HIS A 140 8.33 18.34 -27.30
CA HIS A 140 8.32 17.07 -28.05
C HIS A 140 7.77 15.91 -27.21
N ASN A 141 7.39 16.18 -25.95
CA ASN A 141 6.67 15.29 -25.04
C ASN A 141 5.15 15.49 -25.15
N ALA A 142 4.60 15.36 -26.37
CA ALA A 142 3.21 14.95 -26.42
C ALA A 142 3.14 13.55 -25.76
N PRO A 143 2.12 13.23 -24.93
CA PRO A 143 1.83 11.84 -24.63
C PRO A 143 1.74 11.12 -25.98
N ILE A 144 2.02 9.82 -26.03
CA ILE A 144 1.87 9.03 -27.25
C ILE A 144 0.36 8.95 -27.56
N SER A 145 -0.17 10.08 -28.03
CA SER A 145 -1.52 10.32 -28.41
C SER A 145 -1.67 9.59 -29.74
N LEU A 146 -2.10 8.34 -29.63
CA LEU A 146 -3.09 7.76 -30.53
C LEU A 146 -2.74 7.85 -32.02
N ARG A 147 -1.50 7.55 -32.40
CA ARG A 147 -1.21 7.05 -33.77
C ARG A 147 -1.51 5.56 -33.92
N ILE A 148 -1.64 4.85 -32.80
CA ILE A 148 -1.97 3.42 -32.77
C ILE A 148 -3.45 3.28 -32.43
N LEU A 149 -4.34 3.57 -33.39
CA LEU A 149 -5.75 3.23 -33.31
C LEU A 149 -6.40 3.37 -34.69
N SER A 150 -5.91 2.61 -35.66
CA SER A 150 -6.76 2.16 -36.75
C SER A 150 -7.10 0.69 -36.50
N LYS A 151 -8.39 0.37 -36.55
CA LYS A 151 -9.00 -0.95 -36.34
C LYS A 151 -8.48 -2.02 -37.30
N ASP A 152 -7.69 -1.61 -38.30
CA ASP A 152 -7.35 -2.36 -39.50
C ASP A 152 -5.90 -2.86 -39.51
N GLU A 153 -5.11 -2.54 -38.48
CA GLU A 153 -3.73 -3.03 -38.40
C GLU A 153 -3.66 -4.45 -37.83
N LYS A 154 -3.17 -5.39 -38.65
CA LYS A 154 -2.85 -6.78 -38.24
C LYS A 154 -1.95 -6.86 -36.99
N ASN A 155 -1.24 -5.78 -36.66
CA ASN A 155 -0.31 -5.68 -35.54
C ASN A 155 -0.95 -5.17 -34.23
N PHE A 156 -2.26 -4.88 -34.22
CA PHE A 156 -2.96 -4.44 -33.02
C PHE A 156 -2.94 -5.51 -31.93
N ILE A 157 -3.24 -6.77 -32.26
CA ILE A 157 -3.37 -7.85 -31.27
C ILE A 157 -2.08 -8.05 -30.43
N PRO A 158 -0.87 -8.14 -31.02
CA PRO A 158 0.37 -8.25 -30.24
C PRO A 158 0.68 -6.98 -29.41
N ALA A 159 0.30 -5.80 -29.89
CA ALA A 159 0.60 -4.52 -29.25
C ALA A 159 -0.45 -4.10 -28.20
N ALA A 160 -1.64 -4.67 -28.24
CA ALA A 160 -2.77 -4.23 -27.43
C ALA A 160 -2.49 -4.36 -25.92
N LYS A 161 -1.78 -5.42 -25.50
CA LYS A 161 -1.46 -5.63 -24.07
C LYS A 161 -0.57 -4.52 -23.51
N THR A 162 0.48 -4.13 -24.22
CA THR A 162 1.37 -3.05 -23.78
C THR A 162 0.75 -1.68 -23.89
N LEU A 163 -0.09 -1.48 -24.91
CA LEU A 163 -0.79 -0.22 -25.10
C LEU A 163 -1.80 0.00 -23.97
N PHE A 164 -2.55 -1.04 -23.61
CA PHE A 164 -3.41 -1.03 -22.43
C PHE A 164 -2.64 -0.68 -21.16
N GLU A 165 -1.51 -1.35 -20.88
CA GLU A 165 -0.71 -1.06 -19.68
C GLU A 165 -0.21 0.39 -19.66
N TYR A 166 0.23 0.92 -20.80
CA TYR A 166 0.67 2.32 -20.89
C TYR A 166 -0.47 3.29 -20.61
N VAL A 167 -1.61 3.13 -21.28
CA VAL A 167 -2.75 4.04 -21.09
C VAL A 167 -3.26 3.97 -19.66
N PHE A 168 -3.29 2.77 -19.07
CA PHE A 168 -3.76 2.56 -17.70
C PHE A 168 -2.81 3.19 -16.66
N TYR A 169 -1.49 2.96 -16.76
CA TYR A 169 -0.53 3.39 -15.72
C TYR A 169 0.09 4.77 -16.00
N CYS A 170 0.47 5.06 -17.24
CA CYS A 170 1.18 6.29 -17.59
C CYS A 170 0.21 7.45 -17.90
N GLU A 171 -0.82 7.22 -18.73
CA GLU A 171 -1.80 8.28 -19.06
C GLU A 171 -2.86 8.45 -17.98
N GLY A 172 -3.23 7.36 -17.29
CA GLY A 172 -4.29 7.34 -16.28
C GLY A 172 -5.71 7.49 -16.86
N ASP A 173 -5.86 7.40 -18.19
CA ASP A 173 -7.17 7.48 -18.86
C ASP A 173 -7.85 6.11 -18.89
N ILE A 174 -8.62 5.82 -17.84
CA ILE A 174 -9.25 4.52 -17.63
C ILE A 174 -10.26 4.19 -18.74
N ARG A 175 -10.95 5.19 -19.30
CA ARG A 175 -11.99 4.99 -20.32
C ARG A 175 -11.37 4.51 -21.64
N LYS A 176 -10.30 5.16 -22.07
CA LYS A 176 -9.54 4.70 -23.24
C LYS A 176 -8.96 3.30 -23.04
N ALA A 177 -8.42 3.01 -21.86
CA ALA A 177 -7.90 1.69 -21.54
C ALA A 177 -9.00 0.62 -21.67
N MET A 178 -10.21 0.93 -21.21
CA MET A 178 -11.38 0.05 -21.32
C MET A 178 -11.82 -0.17 -22.77
N ASP A 179 -11.82 0.88 -23.60
CA ASP A 179 -12.12 0.76 -25.04
C ASP A 179 -11.12 -0.15 -25.76
N ILE A 180 -9.83 0.00 -25.45
CA ILE A 180 -8.77 -0.87 -25.99
C ILE A 180 -9.02 -2.33 -25.60
N ALA A 181 -9.38 -2.58 -24.34
CA ALA A 181 -9.65 -3.92 -23.85
C ALA A 181 -10.87 -4.57 -24.55
N PHE A 182 -11.94 -3.82 -24.78
CA PHE A 182 -13.09 -4.33 -25.54
C PHE A 182 -12.77 -4.59 -27.00
N GLN A 183 -11.98 -3.71 -27.63
CA GLN A 183 -11.56 -3.91 -29.02
C GLN A 183 -10.70 -5.17 -29.15
N ALA A 184 -9.76 -5.37 -28.23
CA ALA A 184 -8.94 -6.57 -28.23
C ALA A 184 -9.76 -7.83 -27.96
N GLN A 185 -10.74 -7.80 -27.04
CA GLN A 185 -11.64 -8.92 -26.81
C GLN A 185 -12.51 -9.28 -28.03
N LYS A 186 -12.87 -8.29 -28.87
CA LYS A 186 -13.58 -8.52 -30.14
C LYS A 186 -12.68 -9.09 -31.23
N ALA A 187 -11.41 -8.70 -31.24
CA ALA A 187 -10.44 -9.12 -32.23
C ALA A 187 -9.87 -10.52 -31.94
N ASP A 188 -9.74 -10.87 -30.66
CA ASP A 188 -9.19 -12.15 -30.25
C ASP A 188 -10.19 -13.29 -30.47
N VAL A 189 -9.79 -14.25 -31.31
CA VAL A 189 -10.56 -15.48 -31.58
C VAL A 189 -10.53 -16.43 -30.37
N THR A 190 -9.47 -16.36 -29.56
CA THR A 190 -9.31 -17.10 -28.31
C THR A 190 -9.63 -16.22 -27.11
N VAL A 191 -10.50 -16.69 -26.22
CA VAL A 191 -10.90 -15.89 -25.06
C VAL A 191 -9.79 -15.91 -24.00
N ASP A 192 -8.95 -14.88 -24.00
CA ASP A 192 -7.89 -14.69 -23.02
C ASP A 192 -8.45 -14.22 -21.66
N TRP A 193 -8.02 -14.88 -20.57
CA TRP A 193 -8.33 -14.46 -19.19
C TRP A 193 -7.82 -13.05 -18.86
N TRP A 194 -6.74 -12.63 -19.53
CA TRP A 194 -6.06 -11.38 -19.29
C TRP A 194 -6.95 -10.17 -19.59
N TRP A 195 -7.78 -10.22 -20.65
CA TRP A 195 -8.71 -9.13 -20.99
C TRP A 195 -9.85 -8.99 -19.98
N ASN A 196 -10.38 -10.11 -19.48
CA ASN A 196 -11.39 -10.08 -18.41
C ASN A 196 -10.78 -9.54 -17.10
N TYR A 197 -9.52 -9.88 -16.81
CA TYR A 197 -8.77 -9.35 -15.67
C TYR A 197 -8.46 -7.85 -15.82
N SER A 198 -8.05 -7.40 -17.00
CA SER A 198 -7.74 -5.99 -17.27
C SER A 198 -9.00 -5.11 -17.25
N LEU A 199 -10.11 -5.59 -17.81
CA LEU A 199 -11.43 -4.94 -17.67
C LEU A 199 -11.86 -4.84 -16.20
N ALA A 200 -11.63 -5.89 -15.40
CA ALA A 200 -11.92 -5.83 -13.95
C ALA A 200 -11.15 -4.71 -13.25
N ARG A 201 -9.89 -4.49 -13.64
CA ARG A 201 -9.07 -3.40 -13.10
C ARG A 201 -9.67 -2.03 -13.46
N CYS A 202 -10.12 -1.83 -14.70
CA CYS A 202 -10.83 -0.63 -15.12
C CYS A 202 -12.16 -0.44 -14.39
N TYR A 203 -12.97 -1.49 -14.24
CA TYR A 203 -14.23 -1.42 -13.50
C TYR A 203 -14.01 -1.05 -12.03
N TYR A 204 -12.99 -1.63 -11.41
CA TYR A 204 -12.62 -1.33 -10.03
C TYR A 204 -12.19 0.12 -9.84
N THR A 205 -11.35 0.66 -10.72
CA THR A 205 -10.92 2.07 -10.63
C THR A 205 -12.08 3.04 -10.90
N LEU A 206 -13.08 2.62 -11.67
CA LEU A 206 -14.34 3.37 -11.88
C LEU A 206 -15.36 3.20 -10.72
N GLY A 207 -15.08 2.36 -9.72
CA GLY A 207 -15.98 2.06 -8.61
C GLY A 207 -17.16 1.14 -8.96
N MET A 208 -17.17 0.52 -10.15
CA MET A 208 -18.19 -0.40 -10.61
C MET A 208 -17.91 -1.83 -10.13
N TYR A 209 -18.00 -2.06 -8.82
CA TYR A 209 -17.58 -3.31 -8.19
C TYR A 209 -18.33 -4.56 -8.67
N ARG A 210 -19.63 -4.48 -8.94
CA ARG A 210 -20.43 -5.62 -9.40
C ARG A 210 -19.95 -6.14 -10.76
N GLN A 211 -19.68 -5.23 -11.69
CA GLN A 211 -19.17 -5.59 -13.02
C GLN A 211 -17.73 -6.10 -12.93
N ALA A 212 -16.91 -5.54 -12.03
CA ALA A 212 -15.56 -6.03 -11.75
C ALA A 212 -15.58 -7.46 -11.20
N GLU A 213 -16.50 -7.77 -10.29
CA GLU A 213 -16.66 -9.13 -9.74
C GLU A 213 -17.03 -10.13 -10.84
N ASP A 214 -18.00 -9.78 -11.69
CA ASP A 214 -18.42 -10.64 -12.80
C ASP A 214 -17.26 -10.92 -13.77
N SER A 215 -16.46 -9.91 -14.12
CA SER A 215 -15.31 -10.09 -15.01
C SER A 215 -14.18 -10.89 -14.36
N LEU A 216 -13.90 -10.70 -13.06
CA LEU A 216 -12.95 -11.53 -12.31
C LEU A 216 -13.40 -12.98 -12.22
N ARG A 217 -14.68 -13.24 -11.94
CA ARG A 217 -15.24 -14.60 -11.91
C ARG A 217 -15.17 -15.28 -13.28
N ARG A 218 -15.41 -14.54 -14.38
CA ARG A 218 -15.18 -15.07 -15.74
C ARG A 218 -13.72 -15.39 -15.99
N ALA A 219 -12.79 -14.53 -15.55
CA ALA A 219 -11.36 -14.78 -15.67
C ALA A 219 -10.93 -16.04 -14.89
N LEU A 220 -11.43 -16.22 -13.65
CA LEU A 220 -11.16 -17.41 -12.82
C LEU A 220 -11.68 -18.71 -13.43
N LYS A 221 -12.84 -18.66 -14.13
CA LYS A 221 -13.38 -19.82 -14.84
C LYS A 221 -12.50 -20.26 -16.00
N GLN A 222 -11.81 -19.32 -16.65
CA GLN A 222 -10.88 -19.59 -17.74
C GLN A 222 -9.57 -20.13 -17.19
N ASN A 223 -8.86 -19.31 -16.41
CA ASN A 223 -7.59 -19.67 -15.79
C ASN A 223 -7.59 -19.29 -14.31
N LYS A 224 -7.27 -20.27 -13.47
CA LYS A 224 -7.03 -20.03 -12.04
C LYS A 224 -5.63 -19.45 -11.90
N HIS A 225 -5.52 -18.15 -11.66
CA HIS A 225 -4.25 -17.44 -11.49
C HIS A 225 -4.25 -16.62 -10.19
N ILE A 226 -3.09 -16.53 -9.53
CA ILE A 226 -2.94 -15.89 -8.21
C ILE A 226 -3.36 -14.42 -8.25
N CYS A 227 -2.92 -13.66 -9.26
CA CYS A 227 -3.27 -12.24 -9.39
C CYS A 227 -4.78 -11.98 -9.41
N ILE A 228 -5.57 -12.91 -9.97
CA ILE A 228 -7.03 -12.77 -10.04
C ILE A 228 -7.64 -12.93 -8.64
N TYR A 229 -7.17 -13.91 -7.86
CA TYR A 229 -7.58 -14.07 -6.46
C TYR A 229 -7.22 -12.84 -5.62
N LEU A 230 -5.97 -12.38 -5.69
CA LEU A 230 -5.53 -11.19 -4.94
C LEU A 230 -6.36 -9.94 -5.29
N ARG A 231 -6.67 -9.76 -6.58
CA ARG A 231 -7.51 -8.63 -7.01
C ARG A 231 -8.95 -8.74 -6.51
N LEU A 232 -9.51 -9.94 -6.52
CA LEU A 232 -10.86 -10.20 -6.02
C LEU A 232 -10.94 -9.99 -4.49
N ILE A 233 -9.91 -10.44 -3.76
CA ILE A 233 -9.76 -10.19 -2.33
C ILE A 233 -9.72 -8.70 -2.03
N ALA A 234 -8.85 -7.95 -2.71
CA ALA A 234 -8.77 -6.49 -2.52
C ALA A 234 -10.07 -5.78 -2.87
N MET A 235 -10.81 -6.27 -3.87
CA MET A 235 -12.15 -5.77 -4.17
C MET A 235 -13.12 -5.97 -3.01
N TYR A 236 -13.19 -7.16 -2.41
CA TYR A 236 -14.07 -7.38 -1.25
C TYR A 236 -13.63 -6.60 -0.02
N VAL A 237 -12.32 -6.40 0.17
CA VAL A 237 -11.80 -5.52 1.22
C VAL A 237 -12.28 -4.09 1.00
N ALA A 238 -12.22 -3.58 -0.22
CA ALA A 238 -12.70 -2.25 -0.59
C ALA A 238 -14.19 -2.03 -0.30
N ILE A 239 -15.02 -3.05 -0.56
CA ILE A 239 -16.48 -3.04 -0.34
C ILE A 239 -16.83 -3.27 1.15
N ASN A 240 -15.85 -3.49 2.02
CA ASN A 240 -16.04 -3.80 3.43
C ASN A 240 -16.79 -5.14 3.65
N GLN A 241 -16.47 -6.16 2.84
CA GLN A 241 -16.98 -7.53 2.94
C GLN A 241 -15.86 -8.53 3.29
N PRO A 242 -15.41 -8.56 4.56
CA PRO A 242 -14.27 -9.37 5.00
C PRO A 242 -14.51 -10.88 4.91
N ILE A 243 -15.75 -11.34 5.14
CA ILE A 243 -16.07 -12.78 5.12
C ILE A 243 -15.94 -13.35 3.70
N SER A 244 -16.52 -12.65 2.72
CA SER A 244 -16.38 -13.00 1.30
C SER A 244 -14.91 -13.00 0.87
N ALA A 245 -14.12 -12.03 1.35
CA ALA A 245 -12.68 -11.97 1.10
C ALA A 245 -11.96 -13.22 1.67
N LEU A 246 -12.25 -13.60 2.92
CA LEU A 246 -11.67 -14.80 3.55
C LEU A 246 -12.06 -16.08 2.82
N ASP A 247 -13.29 -16.19 2.32
CA ASP A 247 -13.71 -17.37 1.56
C ASP A 247 -13.00 -17.47 0.20
N VAL A 248 -12.72 -16.34 -0.45
CA VAL A 248 -11.88 -16.31 -1.65
C VAL A 248 -10.42 -16.66 -1.32
N CYS A 249 -9.89 -16.21 -0.17
CA CYS A 249 -8.57 -16.65 0.28
C CYS A 249 -8.51 -18.17 0.45
N LYS A 250 -9.52 -18.77 1.12
CA LYS A 250 -9.61 -20.24 1.28
C LYS A 250 -9.70 -20.96 -0.07
N GLN A 251 -10.51 -20.46 -0.99
CA GLN A 251 -10.59 -21.01 -2.36
C GLN A 251 -9.24 -20.92 -3.07
N GLY A 252 -8.56 -19.77 -2.98
CA GLY A 252 -7.23 -19.58 -3.53
C GLY A 252 -6.21 -20.53 -2.95
N LEU A 253 -6.20 -20.72 -1.62
CA LEU A 253 -5.29 -21.63 -0.91
C LEU A 253 -5.57 -23.11 -1.19
N SER A 254 -6.81 -23.48 -1.50
CA SER A 254 -7.15 -24.85 -1.93
C SER A 254 -6.58 -25.21 -3.31
N VAL A 255 -6.36 -24.19 -4.15
CA VAL A 255 -5.76 -24.36 -5.49
C VAL A 255 -4.24 -24.21 -5.41
N PHE A 256 -3.80 -23.13 -4.77
CA PHE A 256 -2.41 -22.78 -4.56
C PHE A 256 -2.05 -23.01 -3.09
N HIS A 257 -1.73 -24.26 -2.79
CA HIS A 257 -1.21 -24.64 -1.50
C HIS A 257 0.03 -23.81 -1.21
N GLU A 258 0.15 -23.31 0.02
CA GLU A 258 1.37 -22.69 0.53
C GLU A 258 1.83 -21.40 -0.18
N ASN A 259 0.92 -20.66 -0.81
CA ASN A 259 1.28 -19.37 -1.39
C ASN A 259 1.37 -18.26 -0.33
N THR A 260 2.55 -17.65 -0.20
CA THR A 260 2.84 -16.57 0.75
C THR A 260 1.93 -15.36 0.57
N SER A 261 1.68 -14.91 -0.66
CA SER A 261 0.87 -13.70 -0.92
C SER A 261 -0.58 -13.87 -0.43
N LEU A 262 -1.19 -15.03 -0.65
CA LEU A 262 -2.57 -15.30 -0.21
C LEU A 262 -2.67 -15.44 1.31
N LEU A 263 -1.68 -16.09 1.94
CA LEU A 263 -1.62 -16.21 3.39
C LEU A 263 -1.44 -14.86 4.09
N ILE A 264 -0.62 -13.97 3.51
CA ILE A 264 -0.45 -12.60 3.99
C ILE A 264 -1.79 -11.85 3.91
N GLU A 265 -2.51 -11.92 2.80
CA GLU A 265 -3.82 -11.27 2.67
C GLU A 265 -4.84 -11.81 3.68
N GLN A 266 -4.90 -13.13 3.86
CA GLN A 266 -5.75 -13.72 4.88
C GLN A 266 -5.42 -13.20 6.29
N ALA A 267 -4.13 -13.12 6.63
CA ALA A 267 -3.66 -12.62 7.90
C ALA A 267 -4.03 -11.13 8.10
N ARG A 268 -3.88 -10.30 7.06
CA ARG A 268 -4.27 -8.87 7.06
C ARG A 268 -5.76 -8.70 7.33
N ILE A 269 -6.61 -9.46 6.63
CA ILE A 269 -8.05 -9.40 6.83
C ILE A 269 -8.41 -9.80 8.27
N ASN A 270 -7.83 -10.89 8.77
CA ASN A 270 -8.04 -11.35 10.14
C ASN A 270 -7.59 -10.31 11.19
N GLU A 271 -6.48 -9.61 10.94
CA GLU A 271 -6.00 -8.51 11.79
C GLU A 271 -6.98 -7.33 11.81
N GLN A 272 -7.44 -6.87 10.64
CA GLN A 272 -8.43 -5.79 10.53
C GLN A 272 -9.74 -6.15 11.25
N MET A 273 -10.16 -7.41 11.16
CA MET A 273 -11.32 -7.94 11.89
C MET A 273 -11.12 -7.99 13.42
N GLY A 274 -9.87 -7.86 13.90
CA GLY A 274 -9.52 -7.95 15.32
C GLY A 274 -9.25 -9.38 15.81
N ASN A 275 -9.22 -10.36 14.90
CA ASN A 275 -8.90 -11.75 15.20
C ASN A 275 -7.37 -11.98 15.19
N SER A 276 -6.65 -11.21 16.02
CA SER A 276 -5.18 -11.21 16.01
C SER A 276 -4.56 -12.59 16.29
N ALA A 277 -5.21 -13.42 17.11
CA ALA A 277 -4.74 -14.78 17.40
C ALA A 277 -4.73 -15.70 16.16
N VAL A 278 -5.70 -15.54 15.26
CA VAL A 278 -5.75 -16.29 13.99
C VAL A 278 -4.74 -15.71 13.00
N ALA A 279 -4.68 -14.37 12.88
CA ALA A 279 -3.73 -13.69 12.01
C ALA A 279 -2.28 -14.11 12.30
N VAL A 280 -1.91 -14.29 13.57
CA VAL A 280 -0.54 -14.72 13.95
C VAL A 280 -0.25 -16.16 13.54
N LYS A 281 -1.24 -17.05 13.53
CA LYS A 281 -1.05 -18.39 12.98
C LYS A 281 -0.74 -18.31 11.49
N ASP A 282 -1.51 -17.52 10.76
CA ASP A 282 -1.30 -17.30 9.32
C ASP A 282 0.08 -16.66 9.06
N TYR A 283 0.47 -15.62 9.81
CA TYR A 283 1.80 -15.02 9.71
C TYR A 283 2.94 -15.97 10.07
N ARG A 284 2.75 -16.88 11.03
CA ARG A 284 3.74 -17.92 11.35
C ARG A 284 3.93 -18.87 10.17
N MET A 285 2.85 -19.25 9.48
CA MET A 285 2.94 -20.05 8.25
C MET A 285 3.70 -19.30 7.16
N VAL A 286 3.44 -18.01 6.98
CA VAL A 286 4.21 -17.16 6.05
C VAL A 286 5.69 -17.13 6.42
N ALA A 287 6.02 -16.94 7.70
CA ALA A 287 7.40 -16.87 8.16
C ALA A 287 8.16 -18.21 8.05
N LEU A 288 7.45 -19.35 7.99
CA LEU A 288 8.03 -20.66 7.69
C LEU A 288 8.39 -20.80 6.21
N GLN A 289 7.58 -20.24 5.31
CA GLN A 289 7.80 -20.30 3.86
C GLN A 289 8.81 -19.25 3.39
N ASP A 290 8.63 -18.01 3.85
CA ASP A 290 9.51 -16.89 3.56
C ASP A 290 10.01 -16.28 4.88
N PRO A 291 11.19 -16.73 5.36
CA PRO A 291 11.79 -16.22 6.59
C PRO A 291 12.32 -14.78 6.46
N SER A 292 12.34 -14.22 5.24
CA SER A 292 12.81 -12.87 4.93
C SER A 292 11.69 -11.84 4.87
N ASN A 293 10.43 -12.28 4.85
CA ASN A 293 9.29 -11.38 4.77
C ASN A 293 9.17 -10.50 6.02
N MET A 294 9.45 -9.21 5.84
CA MET A 294 9.46 -8.23 6.93
C MET A 294 8.08 -8.03 7.56
N GLU A 295 7.00 -8.03 6.77
CA GLU A 295 5.64 -7.80 7.28
C GLU A 295 5.23 -8.90 8.27
N ALA A 296 5.42 -10.16 7.89
CA ALA A 296 4.99 -11.29 8.70
C ALA A 296 5.72 -11.31 10.05
N VAL A 297 7.04 -11.11 10.03
CA VAL A 297 7.86 -11.09 11.25
C VAL A 297 7.51 -9.89 12.12
N ALA A 298 7.27 -8.72 11.54
CA ALA A 298 6.93 -7.51 12.27
C ALA A 298 5.56 -7.64 12.96
N ASN A 299 4.55 -8.20 12.26
CA ASN A 299 3.23 -8.41 12.84
C ASN A 299 3.21 -9.51 13.92
N ILE A 300 4.04 -10.55 13.80
CA ILE A 300 4.26 -11.51 14.90
C ILE A 300 4.86 -10.81 16.12
N ALA A 301 5.88 -9.97 15.93
CA ALA A 301 6.53 -9.23 17.00
C ALA A 301 5.52 -8.32 17.72
N MET A 302 4.73 -7.57 16.95
CA MET A 302 3.71 -6.67 17.45
C MET A 302 2.63 -7.39 18.25
N TYR A 303 2.16 -8.54 17.78
CA TYR A 303 1.22 -9.37 18.54
C TYR A 303 1.80 -9.80 19.89
N ASN A 304 3.05 -10.25 19.92
CA ASN A 304 3.69 -10.65 21.19
C ASN A 304 3.87 -9.45 22.13
N PHE A 305 4.20 -8.27 21.59
CA PHE A 305 4.30 -7.04 22.37
C PHE A 305 3.00 -6.70 23.10
N TYR A 306 1.85 -6.78 22.39
CA TYR A 306 0.54 -6.50 22.99
C TYR A 306 -0.03 -7.62 23.86
N ASN A 307 0.58 -8.82 23.88
CA ASN A 307 0.23 -9.93 24.76
C ASN A 307 1.18 -10.04 25.96
N ASP A 308 1.69 -8.89 26.44
CA ASP A 308 2.58 -8.80 27.59
C ASP A 308 3.89 -9.61 27.47
N GLN A 309 4.34 -9.87 26.24
CA GLN A 309 5.61 -10.56 25.94
C GLN A 309 6.58 -9.68 25.12
N PRO A 310 7.00 -8.50 25.65
CA PRO A 310 7.86 -7.57 24.94
C PRO A 310 9.28 -8.11 24.68
N GLU A 311 9.75 -9.05 25.51
CA GLU A 311 11.07 -9.69 25.33
C GLU A 311 11.14 -10.53 24.05
N ILE A 312 10.07 -11.27 23.76
CA ILE A 312 9.95 -12.07 22.54
C ILE A 312 9.81 -11.13 21.33
N ALA A 313 8.99 -10.09 21.44
CA ALA A 313 8.86 -9.06 20.40
C ALA A 313 10.20 -8.42 20.05
N MET A 314 11.00 -8.05 21.06
CA MET A 314 12.33 -7.49 20.89
C MET A 314 13.26 -8.43 20.10
N ARG A 315 13.22 -9.75 20.33
CA ARG A 315 14.01 -10.72 19.56
C ARG A 315 13.63 -10.71 18.07
N TYR A 316 12.35 -10.65 17.75
CA TYR A 316 11.87 -10.56 16.37
C TYR A 316 12.26 -9.23 15.71
N TYR A 317 12.12 -8.10 16.41
CA TYR A 317 12.57 -6.81 15.85
C TYR A 317 14.09 -6.73 15.66
N ARG A 318 14.89 -7.32 16.56
CA ARG A 318 16.35 -7.43 16.36
C ARG A 318 16.70 -8.28 15.15
N ARG A 319 15.94 -9.36 14.88
CA ARG A 319 16.10 -10.15 13.65
C ARG A 319 15.78 -9.31 12.40
N LEU A 320 14.75 -8.48 12.44
CA LEU A 320 14.39 -7.58 11.33
C LEU A 320 15.45 -6.51 11.05
N LEU A 321 16.23 -6.09 12.05
CA LEU A 321 17.35 -5.17 11.83
C LEU A 321 18.48 -5.81 11.00
N ALA A 322 18.60 -7.14 11.01
CA ALA A 322 19.60 -7.86 10.22
C ALA A 322 19.19 -7.98 8.74
N THR A 323 17.92 -7.74 8.39
CA THR A 323 17.41 -7.72 7.01
C THR A 323 17.44 -6.28 6.46
N THR A 324 17.98 -6.09 5.26
CA THR A 324 18.20 -4.79 4.57
C THR A 324 16.90 -4.02 4.27
N PRO A 325 16.98 -2.69 4.06
CA PRO A 325 17.27 -1.65 5.04
C PRO A 325 16.10 -1.47 6.03
N PRO A 326 16.38 -1.28 7.33
CA PRO A 326 15.36 -1.18 8.36
C PRO A 326 14.49 0.07 8.20
N GLY A 327 13.18 -0.12 8.06
CA GLY A 327 12.21 0.96 8.07
C GLY A 327 12.21 1.71 9.42
N SER A 328 11.84 3.00 9.38
CA SER A 328 11.81 3.85 10.59
C SER A 328 10.93 3.28 11.72
N GLU A 329 9.88 2.53 11.41
CA GLU A 329 9.02 1.93 12.43
C GLU A 329 9.66 0.76 13.14
N ILE A 330 10.55 0.02 12.47
CA ILE A 330 11.21 -1.13 13.10
C ILE A 330 12.02 -0.62 14.30
N TYR A 331 12.74 0.49 14.12
CA TYR A 331 13.44 1.17 15.21
C TYR A 331 12.49 1.78 16.26
N ASN A 332 11.38 2.38 15.82
CA ASN A 332 10.37 2.92 16.74
C ASN A 332 9.78 1.81 17.65
N ASN A 333 9.38 0.69 17.05
CA ASN A 333 8.79 -0.45 17.74
C ASN A 333 9.82 -1.17 18.62
N LEU A 334 11.08 -1.24 18.18
CA LEU A 334 12.17 -1.72 19.02
C LEU A 334 12.38 -0.81 20.24
N GLY A 335 12.34 0.52 20.07
CA GLY A 335 12.42 1.49 21.17
C GLY A 335 11.28 1.32 22.19
N LEU A 336 10.06 1.06 21.72
CA LEU A 336 8.91 0.73 22.58
C LEU A 336 9.08 -0.61 23.31
N CYS A 337 9.65 -1.62 22.65
CA CYS A 337 10.00 -2.90 23.28
C CYS A 337 11.06 -2.70 24.36
N CYS A 338 12.14 -1.96 24.07
CA CYS A 338 13.18 -1.63 25.04
C CYS A 338 12.61 -0.88 26.25
N PHE A 339 11.70 0.06 26.03
CA PHE A 339 10.99 0.77 27.09
C PHE A 339 10.16 -0.18 27.97
N SER A 340 9.41 -1.10 27.36
CA SER A 340 8.58 -2.05 28.10
C SER A 340 9.42 -3.09 28.86
N CYS A 341 10.60 -3.44 28.33
CA CYS A 341 11.58 -4.31 29.00
C CYS A 341 12.49 -3.56 30.00
N SER A 342 12.25 -2.27 30.27
CA SER A 342 13.08 -1.43 31.15
C SER A 342 14.57 -1.33 30.76
N GLN A 343 14.89 -1.48 29.48
CA GLN A 343 16.25 -1.33 28.95
C GLN A 343 16.54 0.14 28.61
N TRP A 344 16.69 0.98 29.63
CA TRP A 344 16.77 2.44 29.50
C TRP A 344 17.88 2.92 28.56
N ASP A 345 19.03 2.26 28.57
CA ASP A 345 20.21 2.63 27.76
C ASP A 345 19.95 2.61 26.25
N LEU A 346 19.05 1.72 25.79
CA LEU A 346 18.79 1.50 24.37
C LEU A 346 17.61 2.30 23.82
N ILE A 347 16.80 2.92 24.68
CA ILE A 347 15.56 3.61 24.27
C ILE A 347 15.86 4.80 23.36
N LEU A 348 16.66 5.76 23.84
CA LEU A 348 16.98 6.99 23.10
C LEU A 348 17.77 6.72 21.81
N PRO A 349 18.78 5.82 21.78
CA PRO A 349 19.43 5.43 20.53
C PRO A 349 18.45 4.88 19.49
N CYS A 350 17.52 4.01 19.88
CA CYS A 350 16.53 3.45 18.95
C CYS A 350 15.63 4.54 18.36
N PHE A 351 15.08 5.44 19.18
CA PHE A 351 14.25 6.54 18.69
C PHE A 351 15.02 7.54 17.82
N ARG A 352 16.31 7.79 18.12
CA ARG A 352 17.16 8.65 17.29
C ARG A 352 17.36 8.04 15.90
N GLN A 353 17.62 6.73 15.82
CA GLN A 353 17.70 6.02 14.54
C GLN A 353 16.36 6.04 13.80
N ALA A 354 15.24 5.83 14.51
CA ALA A 354 13.91 5.92 13.91
C ALA A 354 13.65 7.29 13.24
N LEU A 355 14.01 8.39 13.91
CA LEU A 355 13.88 9.75 13.36
C LEU A 355 14.83 10.01 12.18
N PHE A 356 16.01 9.38 12.16
CA PHE A 356 16.97 9.50 11.08
C PHE A 356 16.46 8.81 9.80
N PHE A 357 15.87 7.62 9.94
CA PHE A 357 15.32 6.86 8.80
C PHE A 357 13.90 7.28 8.41
N SER A 358 13.22 8.14 9.16
CA SER A 358 11.86 8.57 8.81
C SER A 358 11.89 9.58 7.65
N THR A 359 11.41 9.17 6.47
CA THR A 359 11.16 10.06 5.34
C THR A 359 9.79 10.73 5.44
N ASP A 360 8.82 10.06 6.07
CA ASP A 360 7.42 10.44 6.04
C ASP A 360 7.03 11.32 7.23
N PRO A 361 6.36 12.48 7.01
CA PRO A 361 5.85 13.32 8.09
C PRO A 361 4.95 12.62 9.12
N PRO A 362 3.95 11.78 8.76
CA PRO A 362 3.08 11.15 9.75
C PRO A 362 3.86 10.19 10.67
N SER A 363 4.79 9.43 10.10
CA SER A 363 5.65 8.49 10.82
C SER A 363 6.56 9.21 11.80
N LYS A 364 7.15 10.33 11.37
CA LYS A 364 7.95 11.18 12.24
C LYS A 364 7.13 11.73 13.41
N ALA A 365 5.88 12.14 13.16
CA ALA A 365 4.97 12.60 14.21
C ALA A 365 4.66 11.49 15.23
N ASP A 366 4.48 10.25 14.78
CA ASP A 366 4.26 9.09 15.66
C ASP A 366 5.47 8.75 16.51
N ILE A 367 6.68 8.86 15.95
CA ILE A 367 7.92 8.68 16.71
C ILE A 367 8.03 9.72 17.83
N TRP A 368 7.75 11.01 17.54
CA TRP A 368 7.74 12.06 18.56
C TRP A 368 6.66 11.87 19.62
N PHE A 369 5.51 11.33 19.24
CA PHE A 369 4.44 10.98 20.18
C PHE A 369 4.89 9.88 21.15
N ASN A 370 5.52 8.81 20.62
CA ASN A 370 6.06 7.72 21.42
C ASN A 370 7.18 8.18 22.35
N LEU A 371 8.07 9.06 21.87
CA LEU A 371 9.10 9.67 22.72
C LEU A 371 8.48 10.52 23.84
N GLY A 372 7.39 11.25 23.56
CA GLY A 372 6.62 11.97 24.57
C GLY A 372 6.01 11.04 25.63
N HIS A 373 5.56 9.85 25.23
CA HIS A 373 5.09 8.82 26.16
C HIS A 373 6.22 8.29 27.05
N VAL A 374 7.40 8.03 26.49
CA VAL A 374 8.59 7.64 27.26
C VAL A 374 8.98 8.74 28.26
N ALA A 375 8.98 10.01 27.84
CA ALA A 375 9.29 11.12 28.74
C ALA A 375 8.25 11.30 29.86
N LEU A 376 6.98 10.97 29.61
CA LEU A 376 5.95 10.95 30.65
C LEU A 376 6.23 9.89 31.71
N SER A 377 6.68 8.72 31.31
CA SER A 377 7.03 7.64 32.24
C SER A 377 8.33 7.86 33.00
N THR A 378 9.32 8.58 32.43
CA THR A 378 10.52 8.99 33.18
C THR A 378 10.21 10.10 34.18
N GLY A 379 9.08 10.78 34.04
CA GLY A 379 8.65 11.89 34.91
C GLY A 379 8.99 13.28 34.36
N ASP A 380 9.65 13.36 33.20
CA ASP A 380 10.08 14.59 32.56
C ASP A 380 8.94 15.28 31.81
N MET A 381 8.03 15.89 32.56
CA MET A 381 6.82 16.53 32.03
C MET A 381 7.12 17.65 31.03
N ILE A 382 8.25 18.35 31.17
CA ILE A 382 8.66 19.44 30.26
C ILE A 382 9.07 18.87 28.91
N LEU A 383 9.88 17.80 28.92
CA LEU A 383 10.31 17.13 27.70
C LEU A 383 9.11 16.50 26.99
N ALA A 384 8.25 15.80 27.73
CA ALA A 384 7.02 15.23 27.20
C ALA A 384 6.14 16.27 26.50
N ARG A 385 5.95 17.45 27.12
CA ARG A 385 5.19 18.55 26.51
C ARG A 385 5.81 19.00 25.18
N ARG A 386 7.13 19.20 25.14
CA ARG A 386 7.85 19.61 23.92
C ARG A 386 7.71 18.56 22.81
N CYS A 387 7.88 17.28 23.12
CA CYS A 387 7.73 16.19 22.15
C CYS A 387 6.30 16.13 21.57
N LEU A 388 5.27 16.28 22.41
CA LEU A 388 3.88 16.32 21.95
C LEU A 388 3.58 17.56 21.08
N GLN A 389 4.15 18.72 21.40
CA GLN A 389 4.04 19.93 20.57
C GLN A 389 4.69 19.74 19.21
N VAL A 390 5.89 19.14 19.15
CA VAL A 390 6.58 18.83 17.89
C VAL A 390 5.79 17.84 17.06
N SER A 391 5.26 16.77 17.68
CA SER A 391 4.39 15.79 17.00
C SER A 391 3.17 16.47 16.36
N LEU A 392 2.46 17.32 17.12
CA LEU A 392 1.30 18.06 16.64
C LEU A 392 1.64 19.04 15.51
N ALA A 393 2.81 19.69 15.58
CA ALA A 393 3.26 20.63 14.56
C ALA A 393 3.62 19.95 13.23
N ILE A 394 4.11 18.71 13.28
CA ILE A 394 4.42 17.92 12.07
C ILE A 394 3.13 17.39 11.45
N PHE A 395 2.27 16.77 12.24
CA PHE A 395 1.02 16.20 11.76
C PHE A 395 -0.08 16.30 12.83
N GLU A 396 -1.18 16.97 12.48
CA GLU A 396 -2.23 17.29 13.42
C GLU A 396 -3.15 16.07 13.66
N LYS A 397 -2.91 15.34 14.76
CA LYS A 397 -3.75 14.20 15.19
C LYS A 397 -4.55 14.54 16.44
N GLU A 398 -5.82 14.15 16.46
CA GLU A 398 -6.75 14.48 17.55
C GLU A 398 -6.33 13.87 18.89
N TYR A 399 -5.80 12.65 18.89
CA TYR A 399 -5.34 11.99 20.13
C TYR A 399 -4.11 12.66 20.73
N VAL A 400 -3.20 13.21 19.91
CA VAL A 400 -2.02 13.96 20.38
C VAL A 400 -2.48 15.24 21.06
N ARG A 401 -3.47 15.92 20.48
CA ARG A 401 -4.09 17.12 21.07
C ARG A 401 -4.76 16.80 22.41
N GLN A 402 -5.46 15.68 22.52
CA GLN A 402 -6.05 15.22 23.79
C GLN A 402 -4.99 14.92 24.85
N ALA A 403 -3.90 14.23 24.47
CA ALA A 403 -2.79 13.93 25.36
C ALA A 403 -2.10 15.21 25.88
N LEU A 404 -1.89 16.20 25.00
CA LEU A 404 -1.30 17.48 25.38
C LEU A 404 -2.20 18.27 26.33
N ARG A 405 -3.52 18.31 26.09
CA ARG A 405 -4.49 18.93 27.02
C ARG A 405 -4.46 18.26 28.39
N ALA A 406 -4.46 16.94 28.44
CA ALA A 406 -4.36 16.20 29.70
C ALA A 406 -3.06 16.52 30.45
N LEU A 407 -1.94 16.62 29.74
CA LEU A 407 -0.65 16.99 30.33
C LEU A 407 -0.67 18.42 30.87
N ASP A 408 -1.25 19.37 30.13
CA ASP A 408 -1.39 20.77 30.57
C ASP A 408 -2.24 20.91 31.82
N THR A 409 -3.34 20.15 31.93
CA THR A 409 -4.16 20.14 33.16
C THR A 409 -3.37 19.63 34.37
N ARG A 410 -2.58 18.56 34.22
CA ARG A 410 -1.70 18.04 35.27
C ARG A 410 -0.62 19.03 35.69
N LEU A 411 -0.03 19.75 34.74
CA LEU A 411 0.97 20.78 35.03
C LEU A 411 0.39 21.98 35.77
N ARG A 412 -0.84 22.40 35.45
CA ARG A 412 -1.55 23.47 36.19
C ARG A 412 -1.91 23.02 37.61
N ALA A 413 -2.37 21.78 37.77
CA ALA A 413 -2.70 21.22 39.08
C ALA A 413 -1.51 21.05 40.03
N ARG A 414 -0.27 20.98 39.53
CA ARG A 414 0.95 20.93 40.37
C ARG A 414 1.48 22.32 40.78
N LYS A 415 0.96 23.40 40.16
CA LYS A 415 1.37 24.78 40.46
C LYS A 415 0.47 25.46 41.50
N HIS A 416 -0.69 24.87 41.78
CA HIS A 416 -1.56 25.18 42.90
C HIS A 416 -1.32 24.14 43.99
#